data_AF-A0A2J6H276-F1
#
_entry.id   AF-A0A2J6H276-F1
#
_cell.length_a   1.000
_cell.length_b   1.000
_cell.length_c   1.000
_cell.angle_alpha   90.00
_cell.angle_beta   90.00
_cell.angle_gamma   90.00
#
_symmetry.space_group_name_H-M   'P 1'
#
loop_
_entity.id
_entity.type
_entity.pdbx_description
1 polymer ?
#
loop_
_entity_poly.entity_id
_entity_poly.type
_entity_poly.pdbx_seq_one_letter_code
_entity_poly.pdbx_strand_id
1 'polypeptide(L)'
;MNKEVENFRKQGYTELQIRNYYLQKGFNQTQINQMLSQNNNPEPKQKNHLIPLLTIILILVIAGNIYYFFFFTGEHYSNNPKNWIDETENGFNIDVEEAGKGESYVDGTGSQQEKTLGTVFSSEGWYKGNYFPRNYYENDKLVMSINQEMDPNDGVIDGFILERLESDGVYAYIFIDEDWEKSIPNTMVYYGKEYENEVLFDFSEQPKEGIYMMKIKDTQDRFEADYSIHYGGFYVGVLKDDATSTIISLS
;
A
#
# COMPACT_ATOMS: atom_id res chain seq x y z
N MET A 1 -25.86 -11.56 -69.76
CA MET A 1 -24.50 -11.03 -70.04
C MET A 1 -23.88 -10.36 -68.81
N ASN A 2 -24.46 -9.29 -68.23
CA ASN A 2 -23.86 -8.64 -67.03
C ASN A 2 -23.71 -9.60 -65.82
N LYS A 3 -24.64 -10.54 -65.63
CA LYS A 3 -24.54 -11.61 -64.62
C LYS A 3 -23.38 -12.59 -64.84
N GLU A 4 -22.94 -12.77 -66.09
CA GLU A 4 -21.84 -13.69 -66.43
C GLU A 4 -20.49 -13.07 -66.07
N VAL A 5 -20.31 -11.77 -66.35
CA VAL A 5 -19.14 -10.99 -65.91
C VAL A 5 -19.03 -10.98 -64.38
N GLU A 6 -20.16 -10.81 -63.68
CA GLU A 6 -20.21 -10.87 -62.22
C GLU A 6 -19.81 -12.26 -61.69
N ASN A 7 -20.27 -13.32 -62.33
CA ASN A 7 -19.89 -14.69 -61.97
C ASN A 7 -18.39 -14.95 -62.16
N PHE A 8 -17.79 -14.48 -63.26
CA PHE A 8 -16.34 -14.57 -63.46
C PHE A 8 -15.54 -13.86 -62.38
N ARG A 9 -15.98 -12.65 -61.98
CA ARG A 9 -15.33 -11.91 -60.87
C ARG A 9 -15.45 -12.66 -59.54
N LYS A 10 -16.62 -13.23 -59.23
CA LYS A 10 -16.81 -14.08 -58.02
C LYS A 10 -15.93 -15.33 -58.04
N GLN A 11 -15.62 -15.85 -59.23
CA GLN A 11 -14.70 -16.97 -59.43
C GLN A 11 -13.21 -16.55 -59.47
N GLY A 12 -12.90 -15.26 -59.25
CA GLY A 12 -11.52 -14.76 -59.16
C GLY A 12 -10.84 -14.48 -60.51
N TYR A 13 -11.58 -14.44 -61.62
CA TYR A 13 -11.00 -14.10 -62.93
C TYR A 13 -10.60 -12.62 -62.97
N THR A 14 -9.40 -12.36 -63.49
CA THR A 14 -8.90 -11.01 -63.77
C THR A 14 -9.64 -10.38 -64.95
N GLU A 15 -9.65 -9.05 -65.01
CA GLU A 15 -10.28 -8.32 -66.12
C GLU A 15 -9.71 -8.73 -67.49
N LEU A 16 -8.40 -8.99 -67.58
CA LEU A 16 -7.75 -9.44 -68.80
C LEU A 16 -8.26 -10.81 -69.26
N GLN A 17 -8.46 -11.76 -68.34
CA GLN A 17 -9.00 -13.08 -68.66
C GLN A 17 -10.45 -12.99 -69.17
N ILE A 18 -11.25 -12.13 -68.55
CA ILE A 18 -12.64 -11.87 -68.97
C ILE A 18 -12.66 -11.24 -70.37
N ARG A 19 -11.78 -10.26 -70.64
CA ARG A 19 -11.61 -9.64 -71.97
C ARG A 19 -11.25 -10.67 -73.03
N ASN A 20 -10.27 -11.53 -72.75
CA ASN A 20 -9.83 -12.56 -73.69
C ASN A 20 -10.93 -13.59 -73.99
N TYR A 21 -11.70 -14.00 -72.98
CA TYR A 21 -12.85 -14.90 -73.17
C TYR A 21 -13.89 -14.32 -74.13
N TYR A 22 -14.28 -13.04 -73.96
CA TYR A 22 -15.25 -12.42 -74.86
C TYR A 22 -14.68 -12.11 -76.25
N LEU A 23 -13.39 -11.80 -76.37
CA LEU A 23 -12.73 -11.70 -77.68
C LEU A 23 -12.80 -13.02 -78.45
N GLN A 24 -12.53 -14.15 -77.79
CA GLN A 24 -12.64 -15.48 -78.40
C GLN A 24 -14.07 -15.84 -78.83
N LYS A 25 -15.07 -15.25 -78.17
CA LYS A 25 -16.49 -15.39 -78.52
C LYS A 25 -16.95 -14.42 -79.63
N GLY A 26 -16.05 -13.63 -80.19
CA GLY A 26 -16.33 -12.75 -81.33
C GLY A 26 -16.86 -11.36 -80.96
N PHE A 27 -16.81 -10.96 -79.68
CA PHE A 27 -17.20 -9.62 -79.27
C PHE A 27 -16.09 -8.60 -79.59
N ASN A 28 -16.49 -7.39 -79.99
CA ASN A 28 -15.53 -6.31 -80.23
C ASN A 28 -15.17 -5.55 -78.94
N GLN A 29 -14.07 -4.79 -78.99
CA GLN A 29 -13.55 -4.06 -77.82
C GLN A 29 -14.56 -3.07 -77.22
N THR A 30 -15.37 -2.42 -78.05
CA THR A 30 -16.39 -1.47 -77.59
C THR A 30 -17.46 -2.16 -76.75
N GLN A 31 -17.96 -3.32 -77.21
CA GLN A 31 -18.93 -4.12 -76.48
C GLN A 31 -18.35 -4.63 -75.15
N ILE A 32 -17.10 -5.08 -75.16
CA ILE A 32 -16.40 -5.56 -73.95
C ILE A 32 -16.24 -4.41 -72.92
N ASN A 33 -15.83 -3.22 -73.37
CA ASN A 33 -15.69 -2.06 -72.50
C ASN A 33 -17.03 -1.62 -71.89
N GLN A 34 -18.12 -1.67 -72.65
CA GLN A 34 -19.46 -1.36 -72.13
C GLN A 34 -19.91 -2.37 -71.07
N MET A 35 -19.60 -3.66 -71.25
CA MET A 35 -19.94 -4.69 -70.26
C MET A 35 -19.14 -4.54 -68.96
N LEU A 36 -17.86 -4.16 -69.05
CA LEU A 36 -16.99 -3.99 -67.89
C LEU A 36 -17.29 -2.69 -67.13
N SER A 37 -17.71 -1.62 -67.84
CA SER A 37 -18.02 -0.33 -67.22
C SER A 37 -19.36 -0.28 -66.50
N GLN A 38 -20.38 -1.00 -67.01
CA GLN A 38 -21.71 -1.08 -66.36
C GLN A 38 -21.69 -1.76 -64.99
N ASN A 39 -20.60 -2.45 -64.63
CA ASN A 39 -20.48 -3.24 -63.41
C ASN A 39 -19.43 -2.69 -62.43
N ASN A 40 -19.06 -1.41 -62.58
CA ASN A 40 -18.14 -0.71 -61.69
C ASN A 40 -18.87 0.25 -60.72
N ASN A 41 -20.17 0.08 -60.49
CA ASN A 41 -20.80 0.74 -59.34
C ASN A 41 -20.11 0.18 -58.09
N PRO A 42 -19.38 1.01 -57.32
CA PRO A 42 -18.78 0.55 -56.08
C PRO A 42 -19.90 -0.01 -55.22
N GLU A 43 -19.81 -1.28 -54.83
CA GLU A 43 -20.72 -1.82 -53.83
C GLU A 43 -20.75 -0.83 -52.66
N PRO A 44 -21.95 -0.48 -52.14
CA PRO A 44 -22.04 0.43 -51.02
C PRO A 44 -21.20 -0.19 -49.90
N LYS A 45 -20.04 0.43 -49.61
CA LYS A 45 -19.13 0.00 -48.53
C LYS A 45 -19.99 -0.18 -47.30
N GLN A 46 -20.24 -1.42 -46.93
CA GLN A 46 -20.99 -1.77 -45.74
C GLN A 46 -20.24 -1.10 -44.59
N LYS A 47 -20.83 -0.06 -44.00
CA LYS A 47 -20.19 0.70 -42.93
C LYS A 47 -20.00 -0.28 -41.79
N ASN A 48 -18.77 -0.73 -41.58
CA ASN A 48 -18.42 -1.61 -40.45
C ASN A 48 -18.54 -0.79 -39.16
N HIS A 49 -19.75 -0.76 -38.60
CA HIS A 49 -20.07 -0.16 -37.30
C HIS A 49 -19.35 -0.85 -36.14
N LEU A 50 -18.68 -1.98 -36.39
CA LEU A 50 -17.82 -2.69 -35.46
C LEU A 50 -16.62 -1.86 -35.00
N ILE A 51 -16.00 -1.10 -35.92
CA ILE A 51 -14.82 -0.28 -35.60
C ILE A 51 -15.17 0.85 -34.61
N PRO A 52 -16.18 1.71 -34.85
CA PRO A 52 -16.53 2.76 -33.89
C PRO A 52 -17.02 2.19 -32.56
N LEU A 53 -17.71 1.04 -32.55
CA LEU A 53 -18.13 0.38 -31.31
C LEU A 53 -16.94 -0.07 -30.46
N LEU A 54 -15.93 -0.70 -31.07
CA LEU A 54 -14.72 -1.14 -30.37
C LEU A 54 -13.92 0.06 -29.83
N THR A 55 -13.85 1.16 -30.57
CA THR A 55 -13.19 2.40 -30.11
C THR A 55 -13.89 2.99 -28.88
N ILE A 56 -15.23 2.99 -28.84
CA ILE A 56 -15.99 3.48 -27.69
C ILE A 56 -15.74 2.60 -26.46
N ILE A 57 -15.75 1.27 -26.62
CA ILE A 57 -15.47 0.34 -25.52
C ILE A 57 -14.07 0.56 -24.96
N LEU A 58 -13.06 0.72 -25.82
CA LEU A 58 -11.68 0.98 -25.41
C LEU A 58 -11.58 2.29 -24.60
N ILE A 59 -12.22 3.36 -25.05
CA ILE A 59 -12.25 4.63 -24.32
C ILE A 59 -12.89 4.47 -22.94
N LEU A 60 -13.99 3.73 -22.83
CA LEU A 60 -14.67 3.49 -21.55
C LEU A 60 -13.81 2.65 -20.60
N VAL A 61 -13.08 1.64 -21.10
CA VAL A 61 -12.15 0.86 -20.30
C VAL A 61 -11.00 1.73 -19.80
N ILE A 62 -10.41 2.56 -20.67
CA ILE A 62 -9.33 3.48 -20.26
C ILE A 62 -9.86 4.49 -19.23
N ALA A 63 -11.02 5.10 -19.47
CA ALA A 63 -11.63 6.05 -18.53
C ALA A 63 -11.99 5.39 -17.19
N GLY A 64 -12.48 4.15 -17.20
CA GLY A 64 -12.76 3.37 -15.98
C GLY A 64 -11.49 3.03 -15.20
N ASN A 65 -10.40 2.67 -15.88
CA ASN A 65 -9.10 2.42 -15.25
C ASN A 65 -8.48 3.71 -14.70
N ILE A 66 -8.57 4.83 -15.44
CA ILE A 66 -8.15 6.15 -14.96
C ILE A 66 -8.99 6.55 -13.74
N TYR A 67 -10.31 6.38 -13.79
CA TYR A 67 -11.19 6.67 -12.66
C TYR A 67 -10.84 5.80 -11.45
N TYR A 68 -10.64 4.49 -11.62
CA TYR A 68 -10.20 3.59 -10.55
C TYR A 68 -8.84 4.00 -9.97
N PHE A 69 -7.87 4.35 -10.83
CA PHE A 69 -6.53 4.76 -10.44
C PHE A 69 -6.45 6.18 -9.83
N PHE A 70 -7.44 7.06 -10.04
CA PHE A 70 -7.42 8.40 -9.44
C PHE A 70 -8.40 8.56 -8.28
N PHE A 71 -9.49 7.79 -8.25
CA PHE A 71 -10.53 7.92 -7.23
C PHE A 71 -10.57 6.74 -6.25
N PHE A 72 -10.03 5.56 -6.58
CA PHE A 72 -9.99 4.41 -5.68
C PHE A 72 -8.61 4.19 -5.02
N THR A 73 -7.55 4.76 -5.58
CA THR A 73 -6.24 4.91 -4.89
C THR A 73 -6.02 6.34 -4.39
N GLY A 74 -7.11 7.06 -4.11
CA GLY A 74 -7.08 8.25 -3.27
C GLY A 74 -6.80 7.81 -1.84
N GLU A 75 -5.59 7.34 -1.60
CA GLU A 75 -5.13 6.93 -0.29
C GLU A 75 -5.20 8.15 0.61
N HIS A 76 -6.12 8.11 1.57
CA HIS A 76 -6.24 9.11 2.62
C HIS A 76 -5.04 8.95 3.55
N TYR A 77 -3.92 9.52 3.13
CA TYR A 77 -2.72 9.54 3.93
C TYR A 77 -2.73 10.74 4.85
N SER A 78 -2.90 10.47 6.13
CA SER A 78 -2.49 11.44 7.12
C SER A 78 -0.98 11.42 7.26
N ASN A 79 -0.33 12.48 6.81
CA ASN A 79 1.04 12.81 7.23
C ASN A 79 1.08 13.37 8.67
N ASN A 80 -0.06 13.32 9.37
CA ASN A 80 -0.25 13.89 10.68
C ASN A 80 -0.69 12.76 11.64
N PRO A 81 0.06 12.47 12.70
CA PRO A 81 -0.30 11.46 13.71
C PRO A 81 -1.57 11.80 14.50
N LYS A 82 -2.37 12.78 14.08
CA LYS A 82 -3.68 13.06 14.68
C LYS A 82 -4.79 12.15 14.17
N ASN A 83 -4.62 11.53 13.00
CA ASN A 83 -5.70 10.77 12.36
C ASN A 83 -5.69 9.28 12.74
N TRP A 84 -4.54 8.73 13.13
CA TRP A 84 -4.36 7.33 13.52
C TRP A 84 -4.59 7.06 15.03
N ILE A 85 -5.14 8.02 15.80
CA ILE A 85 -5.47 7.81 17.22
C ILE A 85 -6.97 8.06 17.41
N ASP A 86 -7.68 6.99 17.72
CA ASP A 86 -9.11 6.99 17.98
C ASP A 86 -9.42 7.13 19.48
N GLU A 87 -10.52 7.81 19.77
CA GLU A 87 -11.09 7.82 21.11
C GLU A 87 -11.94 6.57 21.33
N THR A 88 -11.75 5.92 22.48
CA THR A 88 -12.49 4.73 22.92
C THR A 88 -13.18 5.01 24.25
N GLU A 89 -14.00 4.07 24.74
CA GLU A 89 -14.62 4.20 26.07
C GLU A 89 -13.59 4.20 27.21
N ASN A 90 -12.39 3.65 26.98
CA ASN A 90 -11.36 3.43 27.99
C ASN A 90 -10.06 4.20 27.67
N GLY A 91 -10.14 5.33 26.96
CA GLY A 91 -8.97 6.13 26.59
C GLY A 91 -8.78 6.21 25.07
N PHE A 92 -7.57 5.97 24.59
CA PHE A 92 -7.19 6.12 23.19
C PHE A 92 -6.72 4.80 22.60
N ASN A 93 -6.92 4.61 21.30
CA ASN A 93 -6.39 3.47 20.55
C ASN A 93 -5.59 3.96 19.35
N ILE A 94 -4.35 3.47 19.22
CA ILE A 94 -3.50 3.71 18.06
C ILE A 94 -3.92 2.75 16.94
N ASP A 95 -4.50 3.29 15.87
CA ASP A 95 -4.87 2.50 14.69
C ASP A 95 -3.62 2.19 13.86
N VAL A 96 -3.08 1.00 14.07
CA VAL A 96 -1.88 0.49 13.38
C VAL A 96 -2.10 0.30 11.88
N GLU A 97 -3.33 -0.03 11.46
CA GLU A 97 -3.63 -0.21 10.04
C GLU A 97 -3.68 1.13 9.32
N GLU A 98 -4.36 2.13 9.89
CA GLU A 98 -4.34 3.49 9.36
C GLU A 98 -2.91 4.07 9.39
N ALA A 99 -2.20 3.83 10.49
CA ALA A 99 -0.82 4.28 10.65
C ALA A 99 0.14 3.68 9.63
N GLY A 100 0.01 2.38 9.41
CA GLY A 100 0.75 1.57 8.46
C GLY A 100 0.24 1.69 7.04
N LYS A 101 -0.79 2.50 6.77
CA LYS A 101 -1.39 2.66 5.43
C LYS A 101 -1.91 1.35 4.83
N GLY A 102 -2.41 0.46 5.69
CA GLY A 102 -2.84 -0.89 5.31
C GLY A 102 -1.68 -1.89 5.18
N GLU A 103 -0.43 -1.46 5.32
CA GLU A 103 0.75 -2.34 5.24
C GLU A 103 1.21 -2.84 6.61
N SER A 104 0.80 -2.20 7.71
CA SER A 104 1.03 -2.70 9.07
C SER A 104 -0.25 -3.18 9.73
N TYR A 105 -0.16 -4.20 10.59
CA TYR A 105 -1.25 -4.63 11.47
C TYR A 105 -0.70 -5.28 12.74
N VAL A 106 -1.50 -5.37 13.80
CA VAL A 106 -1.17 -6.14 15.00
C VAL A 106 -1.92 -7.47 14.94
N ASP A 107 -1.21 -8.58 15.11
CA ASP A 107 -1.83 -9.90 15.09
C ASP A 107 -2.49 -10.25 16.44
N GLY A 108 -3.16 -11.41 16.50
CA GLY A 108 -3.82 -11.88 17.73
C GLY A 108 -2.87 -12.17 18.90
N THR A 109 -1.55 -12.22 18.65
CA THR A 109 -0.51 -12.36 19.68
C THR A 109 0.08 -11.03 20.11
N GLY A 110 -0.23 -9.93 19.41
CA GLY A 110 0.24 -8.59 19.74
C GLY A 110 1.49 -8.18 19.01
N SER A 111 1.98 -9.06 18.16
CA SER A 111 3.12 -8.77 17.35
C SER A 111 2.69 -7.86 16.22
N GLN A 112 3.47 -6.81 16.03
CA GLN A 112 3.31 -5.96 14.87
C GLN A 112 3.86 -6.69 13.65
N GLN A 113 3.04 -6.69 12.60
CA GLN A 113 3.34 -7.21 11.27
C GLN A 113 3.43 -6.03 10.32
N GLU A 114 4.48 -5.98 9.50
CA GLU A 114 4.55 -5.09 8.34
C GLU A 114 4.71 -5.96 7.08
N LYS A 115 3.79 -5.82 6.12
CA LYS A 115 3.63 -6.71 4.96
C LYS A 115 4.79 -6.64 3.97
N THR A 116 5.44 -5.49 3.85
CA THR A 116 6.53 -5.21 2.91
C THR A 116 7.88 -5.73 3.42
N LEU A 117 8.12 -5.60 4.72
CA LEU A 117 9.33 -5.95 5.46
C LEU A 117 9.27 -7.41 5.92
N GLY A 118 8.07 -7.97 6.09
CA GLY A 118 7.90 -9.35 6.58
C GLY A 118 8.27 -9.52 8.05
N THR A 119 8.19 -8.45 8.83
CA THR A 119 8.66 -8.43 10.21
C THR A 119 7.57 -8.82 11.21
N VAL A 120 7.96 -9.59 12.24
CA VAL A 120 7.14 -9.92 13.41
C VAL A 120 7.90 -9.44 14.63
N PHE A 121 7.65 -8.23 15.11
CA PHE A 121 8.25 -7.78 16.37
C PHE A 121 7.42 -8.27 17.55
N SER A 122 8.10 -8.76 18.58
CA SER A 122 7.44 -8.98 19.87
C SER A 122 7.56 -7.71 20.70
N SER A 123 6.42 -7.19 21.12
CA SER A 123 6.39 -6.21 22.20
C SER A 123 6.72 -6.92 23.50
N GLU A 124 7.79 -6.49 24.16
CA GLU A 124 8.20 -7.00 25.47
C GLU A 124 8.86 -5.91 26.30
N GLY A 125 8.98 -6.09 27.61
CA GLY A 125 9.53 -5.07 28.49
C GLY A 125 10.14 -5.60 29.78
N TRP A 126 10.78 -4.70 30.50
CA TRP A 126 11.35 -4.93 31.83
C TRP A 126 10.89 -3.84 32.77
N TYR A 127 10.29 -4.21 33.90
CA TYR A 127 9.87 -3.26 34.93
C TYR A 127 10.46 -3.66 36.29
N LYS A 128 11.22 -2.75 36.89
CA LYS A 128 12.00 -2.97 38.12
C LYS A 128 12.88 -4.24 38.03
N GLY A 129 13.46 -4.48 36.86
CA GLY A 129 14.30 -5.65 36.57
C GLY A 129 13.54 -6.95 36.25
N ASN A 130 12.20 -6.93 36.19
CA ASN A 130 11.40 -8.11 35.88
C ASN A 130 10.90 -8.04 34.43
N TYR A 131 11.16 -9.10 33.67
CA TYR A 131 10.63 -9.26 32.32
C TYR A 131 9.10 -9.41 32.31
N PHE A 132 8.45 -8.81 31.31
CA PHE A 132 7.04 -9.03 31.00
C PHE A 132 6.78 -8.87 29.49
N PRO A 133 5.83 -9.62 28.90
CA PRO A 133 5.56 -9.53 27.47
C PRO A 133 4.68 -8.31 27.14
N ARG A 134 3.47 -8.23 27.71
CA ARG A 134 2.58 -7.09 27.48
C ARG A 134 2.21 -6.38 28.75
N ASN A 135 1.75 -7.12 29.75
CA ASN A 135 1.21 -6.55 30.97
C ASN A 135 2.10 -6.94 32.15
N TYR A 136 2.40 -5.97 33.00
CA TYR A 136 3.07 -6.18 34.27
C TYR A 136 2.13 -5.87 35.44
N TYR A 137 2.03 -6.82 36.37
CA TYR A 137 1.15 -6.72 37.53
C TYR A 137 1.95 -6.69 38.84
N GLU A 138 1.61 -5.75 39.73
CA GLU A 138 2.07 -5.74 41.12
C GLU A 138 0.87 -5.92 42.05
N ASN A 139 0.87 -6.96 42.88
CA ASN A 139 -0.21 -7.27 43.82
C ASN A 139 -1.59 -7.33 43.12
N ASP A 140 -1.67 -8.04 41.99
CA ASP A 140 -2.85 -8.20 41.13
C ASP A 140 -3.38 -6.89 40.51
N LYS A 141 -2.63 -5.78 40.62
CA LYS A 141 -2.94 -4.52 39.93
C LYS A 141 -2.06 -4.38 38.69
N LEU A 142 -2.65 -4.05 37.54
CA LEU A 142 -1.91 -3.66 36.34
C LEU A 142 -1.13 -2.35 36.65
N VAL A 143 0.17 -2.34 36.35
CA VAL A 143 1.04 -1.19 36.63
C VAL A 143 1.71 -0.67 35.36
N MET A 144 1.99 -1.56 34.41
CA MET A 144 2.59 -1.19 33.14
C MET A 144 2.05 -2.10 32.04
N SER A 145 1.90 -1.53 30.85
CA SER A 145 1.44 -2.29 29.70
C SER A 145 2.11 -1.83 28.40
N ILE A 146 2.21 -2.76 27.44
CA ILE A 146 2.74 -2.50 26.09
C ILE A 146 1.67 -2.91 25.09
N ASN A 147 0.85 -1.95 24.67
CA ASN A 147 -0.23 -2.20 23.74
C ASN A 147 -0.74 -0.89 23.09
N GLN A 148 -1.59 -1.02 22.07
CA GLN A 148 -2.10 0.11 21.28
C GLN A 148 -3.21 0.94 21.97
N GLU A 149 -3.85 0.39 23.01
CA GLU A 149 -4.83 1.04 23.87
C GLU A 149 -4.10 1.70 25.06
N MET A 150 -4.36 2.98 25.29
CA MET A 150 -3.69 3.80 26.31
C MET A 150 -4.70 4.70 27.01
N ASP A 151 -4.72 4.71 28.34
CA ASP A 151 -5.47 5.68 29.14
C ASP A 151 -4.52 6.57 29.95
N PRO A 152 -4.31 7.83 29.57
CA PRO A 152 -3.34 8.71 30.24
C PRO A 152 -3.73 9.11 31.68
N ASN A 153 -4.80 8.54 32.25
CA ASN A 153 -5.34 8.87 33.56
C ASN A 153 -5.65 7.67 34.46
N ASP A 154 -5.37 6.43 34.05
CA ASP A 154 -5.71 5.25 34.85
C ASP A 154 -4.59 4.85 35.85
N GLY A 155 -3.43 5.50 35.75
CA GLY A 155 -2.25 5.26 36.58
C GLY A 155 -1.50 3.99 36.22
N VAL A 156 -1.75 3.41 35.04
CA VAL A 156 -0.92 2.42 34.36
C VAL A 156 0.10 3.18 33.51
N ILE A 157 1.32 2.67 33.43
CA ILE A 157 2.34 3.24 32.55
C ILE A 157 2.24 2.51 31.21
N ASP A 158 1.65 3.15 30.19
CA ASP A 158 1.49 2.55 28.87
C ASP A 158 2.52 3.05 27.85
N GLY A 159 2.93 2.13 26.99
CA GLY A 159 3.78 2.43 25.85
C GLY A 159 3.44 1.57 24.63
N PHE A 160 3.68 2.11 23.44
CA PHE A 160 3.54 1.37 22.20
C PHE A 160 4.60 1.81 21.21
N ILE A 161 5.12 0.88 20.42
CA ILE A 161 6.07 1.22 19.36
C ILE A 161 5.55 0.60 18.07
N LEU A 162 5.55 1.42 17.02
CA LEU A 162 5.13 1.05 15.68
C LEU A 162 6.28 1.29 14.72
N GLU A 163 6.66 0.28 13.94
CA GLU A 163 7.57 0.45 12.81
C GLU A 163 6.85 0.59 11.48
N ARG A 164 7.40 1.44 10.61
CA ARG A 164 6.84 1.67 9.29
C ARG A 164 7.92 1.96 8.27
N LEU A 165 7.80 1.33 7.11
CA LEU A 165 8.58 1.70 5.94
C LEU A 165 8.01 2.98 5.31
N GLU A 166 8.87 3.98 5.14
CA GLU A 166 8.60 5.20 4.38
C GLU A 166 9.52 5.28 3.16
N SER A 167 9.28 6.28 2.29
CA SER A 167 9.98 6.40 1.00
C SER A 167 11.51 6.49 1.11
N ASP A 168 12.03 6.90 2.25
CA ASP A 168 13.45 7.14 2.47
C ASP A 168 14.05 6.30 3.62
N GLY A 169 13.31 5.35 4.19
CA GLY A 169 13.82 4.42 5.21
C GLY A 169 12.73 3.89 6.15
N VAL A 170 13.15 3.07 7.12
CA VAL A 170 12.28 2.59 8.19
C VAL A 170 12.26 3.59 9.34
N TYR A 171 11.07 3.85 9.85
CA TYR A 171 10.84 4.74 10.98
C TYR A 171 10.14 3.99 12.11
N ALA A 172 10.60 4.22 13.33
CA ALA A 172 9.88 3.84 14.53
C ALA A 172 9.11 5.05 15.07
N TYR A 173 7.87 4.79 15.44
CA TYR A 173 6.98 5.71 16.09
C TYR A 173 6.72 5.19 17.49
N ILE A 174 7.19 5.94 18.47
CA ILE A 174 7.15 5.55 19.88
C ILE A 174 6.08 6.40 20.55
N PHE A 175 5.08 5.75 21.11
CA PHE A 175 4.01 6.35 21.87
C PHE A 175 4.16 6.01 23.33
N ILE A 176 4.00 7.01 24.19
CA ILE A 176 3.93 6.85 25.63
C ILE A 176 2.85 7.77 26.16
N ASP A 177 2.21 7.38 27.25
CA ASP A 177 1.17 8.18 27.87
C ASP A 177 1.74 9.21 28.88
N GLU A 178 0.84 10.01 29.43
CA GLU A 178 1.14 11.00 30.46
C GLU A 178 1.62 10.37 31.78
N ASP A 179 1.13 9.19 32.14
CA ASP A 179 1.52 8.51 33.37
C ASP A 179 2.98 8.00 33.29
N TRP A 180 3.45 7.70 32.08
CA TRP A 180 4.86 7.49 31.76
C TRP A 180 5.70 8.75 32.02
N GLU A 181 5.33 9.91 31.46
CA GLU A 181 6.11 11.16 31.66
C GLU A 181 6.24 11.48 33.15
N LYS A 182 5.13 11.41 33.88
CA LYS A 182 5.11 11.69 35.33
C LYS A 182 6.02 10.74 36.11
N SER A 183 6.06 9.47 35.71
CA SER A 183 6.78 8.41 36.43
C SER A 183 8.26 8.33 36.02
N ILE A 184 8.56 8.62 34.75
CA ILE A 184 9.85 8.38 34.10
C ILE A 184 10.20 9.55 33.14
N PRO A 185 10.37 10.78 33.65
CA PRO A 185 10.55 11.96 32.79
C PRO A 185 11.89 11.99 32.03
N ASN A 186 12.89 11.21 32.46
CA ASN A 186 14.19 11.10 31.80
C ASN A 186 14.26 9.83 30.93
N THR A 187 13.24 9.61 30.10
CA THR A 187 13.14 8.43 29.24
C THR A 187 14.15 8.52 28.10
N MET A 188 14.95 7.47 27.92
CA MET A 188 15.89 7.31 26.83
C MET A 188 15.33 6.34 25.80
N VAL A 189 15.67 6.56 24.54
CA VAL A 189 15.44 5.62 23.44
C VAL A 189 16.78 5.10 22.95
N TYR A 190 16.96 3.79 22.99
CA TYR A 190 18.11 3.09 22.42
C TYR A 190 17.68 2.36 21.16
N TYR A 191 18.48 2.45 20.10
CA TYR A 191 18.15 1.87 18.79
C TYR A 191 19.40 1.54 17.96
N GLY A 192 19.18 0.80 16.88
CA GLY A 192 20.23 0.28 16.02
C GLY A 192 20.45 -1.22 16.23
N LYS A 193 21.48 -1.76 15.56
CA LYS A 193 21.71 -3.20 15.51
C LYS A 193 22.17 -3.77 16.85
N GLU A 194 23.00 -3.01 17.56
CA GLU A 194 23.59 -3.35 18.85
C GLU A 194 23.16 -2.35 19.93
N TYR A 195 22.08 -1.59 19.70
CA TYR A 195 21.62 -0.50 20.57
C TYR A 195 22.68 0.59 20.79
N GLU A 196 23.51 0.82 19.76
CA GLU A 196 24.65 1.74 19.81
C GLU A 196 24.24 3.22 19.76
N ASN A 197 22.99 3.52 19.36
CA ASN A 197 22.47 4.86 19.30
C ASN A 197 21.52 5.11 20.47
N GLU A 198 21.61 6.30 21.07
CA GLU A 198 20.72 6.73 22.14
C GLU A 198 20.23 8.17 21.93
N VAL A 199 19.01 8.45 22.35
CA VAL A 199 18.44 9.80 22.34
C VAL A 199 17.47 9.97 23.50
N LEU A 200 17.42 11.17 24.09
CA LEU A 200 16.40 11.49 25.09
C LEU A 200 15.03 11.61 24.41
N PHE A 201 14.01 10.98 24.98
CA PHE A 201 12.64 11.10 24.50
C PHE A 201 12.17 12.56 24.60
N ASP A 202 11.62 13.08 23.50
CA ASP A 202 11.09 14.44 23.44
C ASP A 202 9.57 14.43 23.67
N PHE A 203 9.15 14.93 24.84
CA PHE A 203 7.75 15.07 25.23
C PHE A 203 7.06 16.30 24.58
N SER A 204 7.68 16.96 23.59
CA SER A 204 7.08 18.14 22.95
C SER A 204 5.97 17.82 21.95
N GLU A 205 6.00 16.65 21.31
CA GLU A 205 5.02 16.24 20.32
C GLU A 205 3.89 15.42 20.95
N GLN A 206 2.68 15.98 20.91
CA GLN A 206 1.45 15.39 21.44
C GLN A 206 0.39 15.30 20.34
N PRO A 207 0.25 14.15 19.65
CA PRO A 207 -0.84 13.95 18.69
C PRO A 207 -2.22 14.03 19.33
N LYS A 208 -2.35 13.62 20.60
CA LYS A 208 -3.54 13.75 21.44
C LYS A 208 -3.14 14.18 22.85
N GLU A 209 -4.06 14.85 23.55
CA GLU A 209 -3.80 15.28 24.94
C GLU A 209 -3.49 14.06 25.82
N GLY A 210 -2.35 14.11 26.50
CA GLY A 210 -1.86 13.02 27.35
C GLY A 210 -1.19 11.85 26.61
N ILE A 211 -1.09 11.89 25.27
CA ILE A 211 -0.35 10.88 24.50
C ILE A 211 0.81 11.58 23.77
N TYR A 212 2.02 11.18 24.10
CA TYR A 212 3.25 11.69 23.52
C TYR A 212 3.72 10.78 22.40
N MET A 213 4.35 11.36 21.38
CA MET A 213 4.89 10.58 20.28
C MET A 213 6.26 11.08 19.85
N MET A 214 7.22 10.16 19.67
CA MET A 214 8.51 10.43 19.06
C MET A 214 8.68 9.60 17.79
N LYS A 215 9.10 10.26 16.71
CA LYS A 215 9.45 9.60 15.44
C LYS A 215 10.97 9.53 15.29
N ILE A 216 11.52 8.33 15.13
CA ILE A 216 12.95 8.08 14.92
C ILE A 216 13.15 7.35 13.60
N LYS A 217 14.11 7.83 12.79
CA LYS A 217 14.60 7.10 11.62
C LYS A 217 15.61 6.06 12.07
N ASP A 218 15.39 4.82 11.67
CA ASP A 218 16.24 3.72 12.07
C ASP A 218 17.49 3.58 11.20
N THR A 219 18.45 2.76 11.64
CA THR A 219 19.68 2.49 10.89
C THR A 219 19.47 1.37 9.87
N GLN A 220 19.90 1.60 8.64
CA GLN A 220 19.80 0.60 7.57
C GLN A 220 20.55 -0.71 7.94
N ASP A 221 21.59 -0.61 8.75
CA ASP A 221 22.43 -1.74 9.18
C ASP A 221 21.70 -2.74 10.09
N ARG A 222 20.54 -2.36 10.67
CA ARG A 222 19.67 -3.25 11.44
C ARG A 222 18.97 -4.29 10.55
N PHE A 223 18.97 -4.06 9.24
CA PHE A 223 18.20 -4.83 8.29
C PHE A 223 19.10 -5.47 7.23
N GLU A 224 18.72 -6.63 6.72
CA GLU A 224 19.31 -7.13 5.47
C GLU A 224 18.95 -6.23 4.28
N ALA A 225 19.65 -6.38 3.15
CA ALA A 225 19.56 -5.45 2.02
C ALA A 225 18.15 -5.28 1.42
N ASP A 226 17.21 -6.15 1.77
CA ASP A 226 15.80 -6.15 1.38
C ASP A 226 14.83 -5.94 2.56
N TYR A 227 15.35 -5.61 3.73
CA TYR A 227 14.60 -5.48 4.98
C TYR A 227 13.85 -6.73 5.45
N SER A 228 14.25 -7.92 4.98
CA SER A 228 13.57 -9.19 5.31
C SER A 228 13.97 -9.81 6.65
N ILE A 229 15.13 -9.41 7.20
CA ILE A 229 15.68 -9.93 8.45
C ILE A 229 16.17 -8.75 9.29
N HIS A 230 15.80 -8.76 10.56
CA HIS A 230 16.08 -7.71 11.54
C HIS A 230 17.06 -8.23 12.58
N TYR A 231 18.07 -7.43 12.89
CA TYR A 231 19.03 -7.69 13.95
C TYR A 231 18.99 -6.49 14.89
N GLY A 232 18.28 -6.56 16.01
CA GLY A 232 18.16 -5.44 16.96
C GLY A 232 16.72 -4.96 17.12
N GLY A 233 16.56 -3.77 17.70
CA GLY A 233 15.25 -3.34 18.19
C GLY A 233 15.23 -1.89 18.66
N PHE A 234 14.15 -1.52 19.33
CA PHE A 234 14.04 -0.27 20.08
C PHE A 234 13.88 -0.58 21.56
N TYR A 235 14.61 0.11 22.43
CA TYR A 235 14.36 0.12 23.87
C TYR A 235 13.97 1.52 24.30
N VAL A 236 12.87 1.67 25.01
CA VAL A 236 12.37 2.96 25.48
C VAL A 236 12.19 2.91 26.99
N GLY A 237 12.90 3.78 27.71
CA GLY A 237 12.84 3.85 29.16
C GLY A 237 14.17 4.21 29.81
N VAL A 238 14.35 3.76 31.04
CA VAL A 238 15.59 3.98 31.81
C VAL A 238 16.29 2.65 31.99
N LEU A 239 17.43 2.48 31.32
CA LEU A 239 18.32 1.34 31.50
C LEU A 239 19.33 1.66 32.60
N LYS A 240 19.21 0.97 33.73
CA LYS A 240 20.19 0.98 34.82
C LYS A 240 20.59 -0.45 35.17
N ASP A 241 21.83 -0.61 35.62
CA ASP A 241 22.33 -1.88 36.13
C ASP A 241 21.79 -2.14 37.57
N ASP A 242 20.48 -2.01 37.77
CA ASP A 242 19.79 -2.12 39.05
C ASP A 242 18.29 -2.49 38.95
N ALA A 243 17.65 -2.65 40.12
CA ALA A 243 16.23 -3.01 40.26
C ALA A 243 15.25 -1.87 39.92
N THR A 244 15.70 -0.77 39.30
CA THR A 244 14.85 0.39 38.94
C THR A 244 14.63 0.54 37.44
N SER A 245 15.26 -0.32 36.63
CA SER A 245 15.09 -0.33 35.18
C SER A 245 13.63 -0.47 34.78
N THR A 246 13.18 0.42 33.92
CA THR A 246 11.86 0.39 33.31
C THR A 246 12.03 0.61 31.82
N ILE A 247 11.73 -0.39 31.01
CA ILE A 247 12.03 -0.45 29.58
C ILE A 247 10.87 -1.15 28.87
N ILE A 248 10.44 -0.61 27.75
CA ILE A 248 9.65 -1.32 26.74
C ILE A 248 10.51 -1.54 25.51
N SER A 249 10.23 -2.60 24.77
CA SER A 249 11.03 -3.00 23.63
C SER A 249 10.24 -3.58 22.47
N LEU A 250 10.79 -3.36 21.27
CA LEU A 250 10.50 -4.18 20.09
C LEU A 250 11.73 -5.02 19.79
N SER A 251 11.58 -6.35 19.83
CA SER A 251 12.63 -7.33 19.52
C SER A 251 12.16 -8.41 18.54
#